data_AF-A0A7R9Q173-F1
#
_entry.id   AF-A0A7R9Q173-F1
#
_cell.length_a   1.000
_cell.length_b   1.000
_cell.length_c   1.000
_cell.angle_alpha   90.00
_cell.angle_beta   90.00
_cell.angle_gamma   90.00
#
_symmetry.space_group_name_H-M   'P 1'
#
loop_
_entity.id
_entity.type
_entity.pdbx_description
1 polymer ?
#
loop_
_entity_poly.entity_id
_entity_poly.type
_entity_poly.pdbx_seq_one_letter_code
_entity_poly.pdbx_strand_id
1 'polypeptide(L)'
;MVLASMPVVLRFLQWKTDIPVYISEDLNKKIWSRGNFGAMGRIRVRVEKANCLSNPEQRCLRVSLVEVSSFKNLKDAVVAADE
;
A
#
# COMPACT_ATOMS: atom_id res chain seq x y z
N MET A 1 -24.22 -10.33 -2.78
CA MET A 1 -22.94 -10.67 -2.15
C MET A 1 -21.94 -9.61 -2.58
N VAL A 2 -21.65 -8.62 -1.73
CA VAL A 2 -20.85 -7.45 -2.12
C VAL A 2 -19.39 -7.89 -2.22
N LEU A 3 -18.88 -8.03 -3.44
CA LEU A 3 -17.45 -8.05 -3.71
C LEU A 3 -16.91 -6.69 -3.26
N ALA A 4 -16.40 -6.60 -2.03
CA ALA A 4 -15.64 -5.44 -1.61
C ALA A 4 -14.52 -5.26 -2.63
N SER A 5 -14.59 -4.18 -3.39
CA SER A 5 -13.65 -3.83 -4.45
C SER A 5 -12.24 -3.86 -3.87
N MET A 6 -11.46 -4.91 -4.16
CA MET A 6 -10.06 -4.95 -3.76
C MET A 6 -9.39 -3.67 -4.29
N PRO A 7 -8.72 -2.87 -3.45
CA PRO A 7 -8.13 -1.63 -3.91
C PRO A 7 -7.12 -1.93 -5.03
N VAL A 8 -7.16 -1.16 -6.11
CA VAL A 8 -6.31 -1.35 -7.31
C VAL A 8 -4.84 -1.51 -6.95
N VAL A 9 -4.39 -0.84 -5.88
CA VAL A 9 -3.05 -0.93 -5.31
C VAL A 9 -2.71 -2.35 -4.86
N LEU A 10 -3.62 -3.03 -4.15
CA LEU A 10 -3.41 -4.40 -3.67
C LEU A 10 -3.30 -5.36 -4.85
N ARG A 11 -4.19 -5.22 -5.84
CA ARG A 11 -4.19 -6.06 -7.05
C ARG A 11 -2.91 -5.88 -7.87
N PHE A 12 -2.41 -4.65 -7.98
CA PHE A 12 -1.18 -4.36 -8.70
C PHE A 12 0.06 -4.94 -7.98
N LEU A 13 0.12 -4.82 -6.65
CA LEU A 13 1.24 -5.33 -5.86
C LEU A 13 1.24 -6.87 -5.80
N GLN A 14 0.08 -7.50 -5.62
CA GLN A 14 -0.06 -8.96 -5.66
C GLN A 14 0.29 -9.54 -7.03
N TRP A 15 0.04 -8.82 -8.13
CA TRP A 15 0.47 -9.30 -9.45
C TRP A 15 2.00 -9.29 -9.61
N LYS A 16 2.72 -8.49 -8.83
CA LYS A 16 4.19 -8.42 -8.91
C LYS A 16 4.89 -9.41 -7.99
N THR A 17 4.20 -9.97 -7.00
CA THR A 17 4.82 -10.86 -5.99
C THR A 17 3.83 -11.87 -5.42
N ASP A 18 4.26 -13.12 -5.24
CA ASP A 18 3.51 -14.16 -4.50
C ASP A 18 3.51 -13.97 -2.98
N ILE A 19 4.18 -12.91 -2.50
CA ILE A 19 4.29 -12.59 -1.08
C ILE A 19 3.00 -11.90 -0.61
N PRO A 20 2.43 -12.28 0.55
CA PRO A 20 1.27 -11.61 1.10
C PRO A 20 1.52 -10.11 1.33
N VAL A 21 0.60 -9.29 0.83
CA VAL A 21 0.62 -7.82 0.92
C VAL A 21 -0.35 -7.38 2.01
N TYR A 22 0.15 -6.62 2.98
CA TYR A 22 -0.64 -6.01 4.03
C TYR A 22 -0.74 -4.49 3.81
N ILE A 23 -1.96 -3.98 3.74
CA ILE A 23 -2.24 -2.54 3.62
C ILE A 23 -2.48 -1.98 5.02
N SER A 24 -1.80 -0.90 5.38
CA SER A 24 -2.06 -0.20 6.64
C SER A 24 -3.48 0.35 6.69
N GLU A 25 -4.09 0.36 7.88
CA GLU A 25 -5.45 0.89 8.04
C GLU A 25 -5.58 2.33 7.55
N ASP A 26 -4.55 3.15 7.77
CA ASP A 26 -4.54 4.55 7.34
C ASP A 26 -4.58 4.69 5.81
N LEU A 27 -3.84 3.82 5.10
CA LEU A 27 -3.88 3.77 3.66
C LEU A 27 -5.26 3.34 3.16
N ASN A 28 -5.85 2.34 3.80
CA ASN A 28 -7.20 1.90 3.47
C ASN A 28 -8.22 3.04 3.70
N LYS A 29 -8.21 3.68 4.88
CA LYS A 29 -9.06 4.84 5.19
C LYS A 29 -8.89 5.96 4.16
N LYS A 30 -7.66 6.25 3.72
CA LYS A 30 -7.36 7.28 2.72
C LYS A 30 -7.88 6.90 1.33
N ILE A 31 -7.78 5.63 0.93
CA ILE A 31 -8.33 5.15 -0.35
C ILE A 31 -9.85 5.32 -0.37
N TRP A 32 -10.50 4.95 0.74
CA TRP A 32 -11.96 5.00 0.87
C TRP A 32 -12.51 6.35 1.33
N SER A 33 -11.66 7.37 1.55
CA SER A 33 -12.07 8.65 2.15
C SER A 33 -13.06 9.45 1.30
N ARG A 34 -13.18 9.14 0.01
CA ARG A 34 -14.08 9.78 -0.95
C ARG A 34 -15.24 8.86 -1.37
N GLY A 35 -15.46 7.76 -0.64
CA GLY A 35 -16.48 6.75 -0.94
C GLY A 35 -16.07 5.76 -2.05
N ASN A 36 -17.00 4.91 -2.46
CA ASN A 36 -16.73 3.82 -3.42
C ASN A 36 -16.50 4.31 -4.87
N PHE A 37 -17.03 5.49 -5.22
CA PHE A 37 -16.96 6.04 -6.58
C PHE A 37 -15.94 7.17 -6.72
N GLY A 38 -15.49 7.76 -5.62
CA GLY A 38 -14.52 8.85 -5.63
C GLY A 38 -13.09 8.34 -5.53
N ALA A 39 -12.52 7.80 -6.60
CA ALA A 39 -11.11 7.37 -6.56
C ALA A 39 -10.17 8.58 -6.37
N MET A 40 -9.26 8.50 -5.39
CA MET A 40 -8.15 9.45 -5.29
C MET A 40 -7.23 9.32 -6.51
N GLY A 41 -6.95 10.43 -7.19
CA GLY A 41 -6.17 10.39 -8.44
C GLY A 41 -4.70 9.98 -8.24
N ARG A 42 -4.08 10.33 -7.11
CA ARG A 42 -2.70 9.95 -6.77
C ARG A 42 -2.57 9.68 -5.27
N ILE A 43 -1.85 8.64 -4.91
CA ILE A 43 -1.51 8.28 -3.53
C ILE A 43 -0.03 7.94 -3.50
N ARG A 44 0.70 8.45 -2.50
CA ARG A 44 2.08 8.04 -2.25
C ARG A 44 2.09 6.96 -1.18
N VAL A 45 2.73 5.84 -1.50
CA VAL A 45 2.85 4.69 -0.60
C VAL A 45 4.31 4.36 -0.38
N ARG A 46 4.63 3.90 0.83
CA ARG A 46 5.91 3.27 1.15
C ARG A 46 5.67 1.78 1.27
N VAL A 47 6.49 1.00 0.57
CA VAL A 47 6.44 -0.46 0.63
C VAL A 47 7.68 -0.93 1.39
N GLU A 48 7.47 -1.67 2.47
CA GLU A 48 8.52 -2.22 3.31
C GLU A 48 8.40 -3.74 3.33
N LYS A 49 9.55 -4.43 3.28
CA LYS A 49 9.61 -5.86 3.55
C LYS A 49 9.70 -6.03 5.06
N ALA A 50 8.66 -6.57 5.66
CA ALA A 50 8.57 -6.81 7.10
C ALA A 50 8.18 -8.26 7.38
N ASN A 51 8.38 -8.71 8.61
CA ASN A 51 7.84 -10.01 9.03
C ASN A 51 6.33 -9.87 9.26
N CYS A 52 5.57 -10.91 8.90
CA CYS A 52 4.14 -10.88 9.11
C CYS A 52 3.80 -10.92 10.60
N LEU A 53 2.89 -10.03 11.03
CA LEU A 53 2.35 -10.03 12.40
C LEU A 53 1.69 -11.37 12.75
N SER A 54 1.06 -12.04 11.78
CA SER A 54 0.37 -13.31 11.99
C SER A 54 1.29 -14.54 11.94
N ASN A 55 2.46 -14.43 11.31
CA ASN A 55 3.43 -15.51 11.15
C ASN A 55 4.84 -14.90 11.01
N PRO A 56 5.67 -14.91 12.07
CA PRO A 56 6.99 -14.29 12.03
C PRO A 56 7.97 -15.00 11.07
N GLU A 57 7.68 -16.24 10.68
CA GLU A 57 8.47 -17.01 9.70
C GLU A 57 8.20 -16.59 8.25
N GLN A 58 7.08 -15.91 7.99
CA GLN A 58 6.70 -15.47 6.66
C GLN A 58 7.05 -14.00 6.45
N ARG A 59 7.74 -13.73 5.34
CA ARG A 59 8.00 -12.36 4.87
C ARG A 59 6.72 -11.81 4.25
N CYS A 60 6.42 -10.55 4.54
CA CYS A 60 5.23 -9.85 4.07
C CYS A 60 5.59 -8.45 3.58
N LEU A 61 4.79 -7.94 2.64
CA LEU A 61 4.95 -6.58 2.15
C LEU A 61 4.00 -5.67 2.92
N ARG A 62 4.54 -4.81 3.78
CA ARG A 62 3.77 -3.79 4.48
C ARG A 62 3.72 -2.54 3.62
N VAL A 63 2.50 -2.12 3.27
CA VAL A 63 2.25 -0.91 2.48
C VAL A 63 1.65 0.14 3.39
N SER A 64 2.38 1.23 3.57
CA SER A 64 2.00 2.34 4.45
C SER A 64 1.74 3.60 3.63
N LEU A 65 0.79 4.42 4.07
CA LEU A 65 0.53 5.73 3.50
C LEU A 65 1.69 6.69 3.81
N VAL A 66 2.12 7.46 2.82
CA VAL A 66 3.02 8.60 3.04
C VAL A 66 2.23 9.86 2.75
N GLU A 67 2.03 10.69 3.77
CA GLU A 67 1.39 11.99 3.58
C GLU A 67 2.37 12.95 2.92
N VAL A 68 1.95 13.51 1.78
CA VAL A 68 2.70 14.49 1.02
C VAL A 68 1.81 15.69 0.74
N SER A 69 2.36 16.89 0.87
CA SER A 69 1.64 18.14 0.57
C SER A 69 1.48 18.36 -0.95
N SER A 70 2.42 17.87 -1.75
CA SER A 70 2.37 17.95 -3.21
C SER A 70 3.01 16.73 -3.86
N PHE A 71 2.46 16.34 -5.02
CA PHE A 71 3.02 15.28 -5.86
C PHE A 71 3.97 15.82 -6.94
N LYS A 72 4.23 17.13 -6.99
CA LYS A 72 5.14 17.73 -7.98
C LYS A 72 6.57 17.25 -7.73
N ASN A 73 7.23 16.77 -8.78
CA ASN A 73 8.64 16.34 -8.79
C ASN A 73 9.00 15.19 -7.82
N LEU A 74 8.02 14.46 -7.28
CA LEU A 74 8.31 13.25 -6.52
C LEU A 74 8.74 12.14 -7.47
N LYS A 75 9.96 11.63 -7.27
CA LYS A 75 10.49 10.46 -7.99
C LYS A 75 10.36 9.21 -7.14
N ASP A 76 10.25 8.07 -7.78
CA ASP A 76 10.30 6.78 -7.09
C ASP A 76 11.72 6.56 -6.57
N ALA A 77 11.81 6.30 -5.26
CA ALA A 77 13.07 6.09 -4.58
C ALA A 77 13.04 4.71 -3.93
N VAL A 78 14.08 3.92 -4.20
CA VAL A 78 14.34 2.70 -3.44
C VAL A 78 15.15 3.14 -2.22
N VAL A 79 14.49 3.21 -1.08
CA VAL A 79 15.17 3.44 0.20
C VAL A 79 15.70 2.09 0.66
N ALA A 80 16.98 1.81 0.38
CA ALA A 80 17.68 0.78 1.13
C ALA A 80 17.78 1.28 2.57
N ALA A 81 17.36 0.47 3.54
CA ALA A 81 17.74 0.73 4.92
C ALA A 81 19.24 0.41 4.98
N ASP A 82 20.08 1.44 4.87
CA ASP A 82 21.45 1.35 5.37
C ASP A 82 21.36 1.05 6.88
N GLU A 83 22.18 0.08 7.30
CA GLU A 83 22.20 -0.62 8.59
C GLU A 83 21.99 0.24 9.84
#